data_AF-A0A1W1BXM9-F1
#
_entry.id   AF-A0A1W1BXM9-F1
#
_cell.length_a   1.000
_cell.length_b   1.000
_cell.length_c   1.000
_cell.angle_alpha   90.00
_cell.angle_beta   90.00
_cell.angle_gamma   90.00
#
_symmetry.space_group_name_H-M   'P 1'
#
loop_
_entity.id
_entity.type
_entity.pdbx_description
1 polymer ?
#
loop_
_entity_poly.entity_id
_entity_poly.type
_entity_poly.pdbx_seq_one_letter_code
_entity_poly.pdbx_strand_id
1 'polypeptide(L)'
;MSKAEIEKLREEMRKRDLLKQTNEVRLAGVVMEITPLPQTPKTDKKGNPILDENNQPTFYDEMYWVTIGVIGSEEGVLLSSEQINQVELNHTYLFSGRLKNRKFKVENIEEI
;
A
#
# COMPACT_ATOMS: atom_id res chain seq x y z
N MET A 1 11.28 43.56 8.57
CA MET A 1 11.76 42.18 8.75
C MET A 1 13.23 42.12 8.44
N SER A 2 14.02 41.45 9.28
CA SER A 2 15.44 41.21 9.06
C SER A 2 15.66 40.13 7.99
N LYS A 3 16.86 40.07 7.37
CA LYS A 3 17.21 39.02 6.40
C LYS A 3 17.05 37.61 6.99
N ALA A 4 17.35 37.44 8.28
CA ALA A 4 17.21 36.18 8.99
C ALA A 4 15.74 35.76 9.15
N GLU A 5 14.83 36.71 9.41
CA GLU A 5 13.39 36.45 9.48
C GLU A 5 12.82 36.03 8.13
N ILE A 6 13.26 36.65 7.03
CA ILE A 6 12.82 36.31 5.67
C ILE A 6 13.29 34.90 5.28
N GLU A 7 14.52 34.51 5.63
CA GLU A 7 15.04 33.18 5.31
C GLU A 7 14.34 32.09 6.12
N LYS A 8 14.11 32.33 7.42
CA LYS A 8 13.33 31.42 8.26
C LYS A 8 11.90 31.23 7.74
N LEU A 9 11.25 32.32 7.30
CA LEU A 9 9.91 32.25 6.71
C LEU A 9 9.92 31.40 5.42
N ARG A 10 10.96 31.50 4.59
CA ARG A 10 11.12 30.69 3.37
C ARG A 10 11.32 29.21 3.70
N GLU A 11 12.12 28.87 4.70
CA GLU A 11 12.29 27.48 5.15
C GLU A 11 10.98 26.89 5.67
N GLU A 12 10.23 27.65 6.47
CA GLU A 12 8.90 27.24 6.96
C GLU A 12 7.91 27.03 5.81
N MET A 13 7.91 27.90 4.79
CA MET A 13 7.09 27.71 3.59
C MET A 13 7.51 26.44 2.82
N ARG A 14 8.81 26.21 2.61
CA ARG A 14 9.30 24.98 1.94
C ARG A 14 8.89 23.72 2.71
N LYS A 15 9.02 23.73 4.04
CA LYS A 15 8.61 22.60 4.89
C LYS A 15 7.10 22.37 4.79
N ARG A 16 6.30 23.44 4.77
CA ARG A 16 4.84 23.35 4.61
C ARG A 16 4.46 22.78 3.24
N ASP A 17 5.16 23.16 2.18
CA ASP A 17 4.90 22.65 0.84
C ASP A 17 5.33 21.19 0.69
N LEU A 18 6.42 20.78 1.34
CA LEU A 18 6.82 19.38 1.46
C LEU A 18 5.74 18.54 2.15
N LEU A 19 5.23 19.00 3.30
CA LEU A 19 4.20 18.28 4.05
C LEU A 19 2.89 18.11 3.25
N LYS A 20 2.55 19.03 2.35
CA LYS A 20 1.39 18.88 1.45
C LYS A 20 1.61 17.84 0.36
N GLN A 21 2.87 17.52 0.05
CA GLN A 21 3.25 16.53 -0.96
C GLN A 21 3.53 15.16 -0.37
N THR A 22 3.80 15.08 0.95
CA THR A 22 4.07 13.82 1.63
C THR A 22 2.82 12.95 1.71
N ASN A 23 2.96 11.71 1.26
CA ASN A 23 1.94 10.68 1.37
C ASN A 23 2.64 9.37 1.74
N GLU A 24 2.90 9.23 3.04
CA GLU A 24 3.60 8.09 3.61
C GLU A 24 2.77 7.49 4.74
N VAL A 25 2.61 6.18 4.73
CA VAL A 25 1.93 5.40 5.75
C VAL A 25 2.88 4.31 6.21
N ARG A 26 3.00 4.15 7.52
CA ARG A 26 3.73 3.06 8.16
C ARG A 26 2.84 2.41 9.21
N LEU A 27 2.66 1.10 9.13
CA LEU A 27 1.86 0.30 10.05
C LEU A 27 2.72 -0.85 10.57
N ALA A 28 2.92 -0.91 11.89
CA ALA A 28 3.57 -2.03 12.54
C ALA A 28 2.50 -2.93 13.16
N GLY A 29 2.53 -4.22 12.86
CA GLY A 29 1.53 -5.15 13.36
C GLY A 29 1.92 -6.61 13.20
N VAL A 30 1.23 -7.47 13.95
CA VAL A 30 1.38 -8.94 13.88
C VAL A 30 0.47 -9.47 12.78
N VAL A 31 0.98 -10.34 11.90
CA VAL A 31 0.17 -10.96 10.86
C VAL A 31 -0.74 -12.03 11.47
N MET A 32 -2.05 -11.82 11.43
CA MET A 32 -3.04 -12.67 12.09
C MET A 32 -3.71 -13.64 11.11
N GLU A 33 -4.00 -13.18 9.91
CA GLU A 33 -4.67 -13.96 8.87
C GLU A 33 -4.16 -13.57 7.48
N ILE A 34 -4.05 -14.56 6.59
CA ILE A 34 -3.74 -14.38 5.17
C ILE A 34 -4.85 -15.03 4.35
N THR A 35 -5.61 -14.22 3.62
CA THR A 35 -6.72 -14.67 2.78
C THR A 35 -6.41 -14.41 1.30
N PRO A 36 -6.27 -15.46 0.46
CA PRO A 36 -6.13 -15.26 -0.99
C PRO A 36 -7.44 -14.68 -1.55
N LEU A 37 -7.33 -13.62 -2.36
CA LEU A 37 -8.48 -13.03 -3.02
C LEU A 37 -8.78 -13.76 -4.34
N PRO A 38 -10.06 -13.89 -4.72
CA PRO A 38 -10.43 -14.46 -6.01
C PRO A 38 -9.77 -13.67 -7.16
N GLN A 39 -9.13 -14.39 -8.08
CA GLN A 39 -8.62 -13.78 -9.31
C GLN A 39 -9.78 -13.17 -10.09
N THR A 40 -9.62 -11.91 -10.49
CA THR A 40 -10.64 -11.17 -11.24
C THR A 40 -10.24 -11.11 -12.72
N PRO A 41 -11.14 -11.43 -13.67
CA PRO A 41 -10.84 -11.30 -15.08
C PRO A 41 -10.68 -9.83 -15.48
N LYS A 42 -9.75 -9.54 -16.38
CA LYS A 42 -9.58 -8.22 -16.97
C LYS A 42 -10.69 -8.01 -18.02
N THR A 43 -11.42 -6.91 -17.91
CA THR A 43 -12.49 -6.56 -18.84
C THR A 43 -12.19 -5.25 -19.57
N ASP A 44 -12.63 -5.14 -20.82
CA ASP A 44 -12.62 -3.89 -21.56
C ASP A 44 -13.67 -2.89 -21.02
N LYS A 45 -13.77 -1.70 -21.62
CA LYS A 45 -14.75 -0.66 -21.22
C LYS A 45 -16.21 -1.08 -21.42
N LYS A 46 -16.47 -2.14 -22.17
CA LYS A 46 -17.81 -2.68 -22.45
C LYS A 46 -18.14 -3.90 -21.58
N GLY A 47 -17.21 -4.34 -20.73
CA GLY A 47 -17.36 -5.51 -19.87
C GLY A 47 -16.98 -6.84 -20.52
N ASN A 48 -16.43 -6.84 -21.75
CA ASN A 48 -15.97 -8.06 -22.39
C ASN A 48 -14.60 -8.49 -21.84
N PRO A 49 -14.31 -9.80 -21.70
CA PRO A 49 -13.00 -10.26 -21.30
C PRO A 49 -11.90 -9.79 -22.28
N ILE A 50 -10.79 -9.31 -21.73
CA ILE A 50 -9.58 -9.05 -22.51
C ILE A 50 -8.89 -10.40 -22.71
N LEU A 51 -8.69 -10.78 -23.97
CA LEU A 51 -8.09 -12.06 -24.35
C LEU A 51 -6.59 -11.92 -24.63
N ASP A 52 -5.85 -13.01 -24.43
CA ASP A 52 -4.46 -13.17 -24.83
C ASP A 52 -4.32 -13.60 -26.31
N GLU A 53 -3.10 -13.90 -26.75
CA GLU A 53 -2.79 -14.32 -28.13
C GLU A 53 -3.42 -15.66 -28.53
N ASN A 54 -3.84 -16.48 -27.55
CA ASN A 54 -4.49 -17.77 -27.75
C ASN A 54 -6.01 -17.69 -27.58
N ASN A 55 -6.59 -16.48 -27.56
CA ASN A 55 -7.99 -16.21 -27.27
C ASN A 55 -8.47 -16.67 -25.88
N GLN A 56 -7.58 -16.76 -24.90
CA GLN A 56 -7.95 -17.06 -23.50
C GLN A 56 -8.12 -15.78 -22.67
N PRO A 57 -9.06 -15.72 -21.71
CA PRO A 57 -9.21 -14.56 -20.84
C PRO A 57 -7.96 -14.28 -20.01
N THR A 58 -7.60 -12.99 -19.91
CA THR A 58 -6.53 -12.52 -19.03
C THR A 58 -7.08 -12.10 -17.67
N PHE A 59 -6.29 -12.27 -16.62
CA PHE A 59 -6.68 -11.98 -15.23
C PHE A 59 -5.77 -10.92 -14.61
N TYR A 60 -6.27 -10.26 -13.56
CA TYR A 60 -5.42 -9.48 -12.66
C TYR A 60 -4.52 -10.42 -11.86
N ASP A 61 -3.38 -9.89 -11.44
CA ASP A 61 -2.44 -10.63 -10.61
C ASP A 61 -3.13 -11.06 -9.31
N GLU A 62 -2.68 -12.18 -8.77
CA GLU A 62 -3.17 -12.66 -7.48
C GLU A 62 -2.83 -11.66 -6.37
N MET A 63 -3.81 -11.44 -5.51
CA MET A 63 -3.71 -10.51 -4.39
C MET A 63 -4.16 -11.22 -3.12
N TYR A 64 -3.56 -10.82 -2.01
CA TYR A 64 -3.81 -11.40 -0.69
C TYR A 64 -4.28 -10.30 0.24
N TRP A 65 -5.40 -10.54 0.91
CA TRP A 65 -5.82 -9.72 2.03
C TRP A 65 -5.17 -10.26 3.30
N VAL A 66 -4.36 -9.41 3.95
CA VAL A 66 -3.65 -9.77 5.17
C VAL A 66 -4.21 -8.94 6.30
N THR A 67 -4.75 -9.63 7.30
CA THR A 67 -5.23 -8.99 8.54
C THR A 67 -4.05 -8.88 9.49
N ILE A 68 -3.75 -7.66 9.92
CA ILE A 68 -2.69 -7.37 10.89
C ILE A 68 -3.30 -6.87 12.20
N GLY A 69 -2.83 -7.44 13.31
CA GLY A 69 -3.12 -6.94 14.65
C GLY A 69 -2.25 -5.74 14.95
N VAL A 70 -2.88 -4.60 15.20
CA VAL A 70 -2.21 -3.38 15.69
C VAL A 70 -2.71 -3.06 17.10
N ILE A 71 -2.06 -2.14 17.81
CA ILE A 71 -2.49 -1.79 19.16
C ILE A 71 -3.92 -1.21 19.11
N GLY A 72 -4.88 -1.97 19.66
CA GLY A 72 -6.27 -1.55 19.82
C GLY A 72 -7.16 -1.69 18.58
N SER A 73 -6.69 -2.31 17.48
CA SER A 73 -7.46 -2.54 16.26
C SER A 73 -6.92 -3.72 15.46
N GLU A 74 -7.68 -4.16 14.47
CA GLU A 74 -7.21 -5.00 13.37
C GLU A 74 -7.29 -4.17 12.09
N GLU A 75 -6.24 -4.22 11.29
CA GLU A 75 -6.18 -3.49 10.02
C GLU A 75 -5.93 -4.46 8.87
N GLY A 76 -6.43 -4.11 7.69
CA GLY A 76 -6.24 -4.89 6.48
C GLY A 76 -5.18 -4.29 5.58
N VAL A 77 -4.20 -5.08 5.18
CA VAL A 77 -3.22 -4.72 4.15
C VAL A 77 -3.36 -5.64 2.95
N LEU A 78 -3.26 -5.06 1.75
CA LEU A 78 -3.37 -5.79 0.50
C LEU A 78 -1.98 -6.02 -0.07
N LEU A 79 -1.59 -7.29 -0.24
CA LEU A 79 -0.28 -7.69 -0.75
C LEU A 79 -0.40 -8.38 -2.12
N SER A 80 0.62 -8.23 -2.96
CA SER A 80 0.79 -9.03 -4.17
C SER A 80 1.34 -10.43 -3.85
N SER A 81 1.34 -11.34 -4.84
CA SER A 81 1.98 -12.65 -4.72
C SER A 81 3.47 -12.60 -4.39
N GLU A 82 4.19 -11.55 -4.78
CA GLU A 82 5.61 -11.40 -4.44
C GLU A 82 5.78 -10.95 -2.99
N GLN A 83 4.91 -10.05 -2.53
CA GLN A 83 4.95 -9.50 -1.18
C GLN A 83 4.50 -10.52 -0.13
N ILE A 84 3.54 -11.39 -0.46
CA ILE A 84 3.05 -12.37 0.51
C ILE A 84 4.13 -13.38 0.92
N ASN A 85 5.11 -13.65 0.06
CA ASN A 85 6.25 -14.53 0.39
C ASN A 85 7.22 -13.93 1.40
N GLN A 86 7.04 -12.66 1.80
CA GLN A 86 7.90 -11.96 2.76
C GLN A 86 7.30 -11.97 4.17
N VAL A 87 6.10 -12.51 4.36
CA VAL A 87 5.39 -12.49 5.64
C VAL A 87 4.95 -13.87 6.09
N GLU A 88 5.01 -14.11 7.39
CA GLU A 88 4.58 -15.34 8.04
C GLU A 88 3.51 -15.05 9.09
N LEU A 89 2.62 -16.02 9.33
CA LEU A 89 1.58 -15.91 10.37
C LEU A 89 2.23 -15.80 11.76
N ASN A 90 1.66 -14.95 12.61
CA ASN A 90 2.08 -14.65 13.97
C ASN A 90 3.44 -13.94 14.10
N HIS A 91 4.01 -13.45 13.00
CA HIS A 91 5.22 -12.62 13.01
C HIS A 91 4.86 -11.14 12.92
N THR A 92 5.78 -10.27 13.38
CA THR A 92 5.58 -8.81 13.42
C THR A 92 6.34 -8.16 12.27
N TYR A 93 5.67 -7.27 11.55
CA TYR A 93 6.27 -6.54 10.45
C TYR A 93 5.90 -5.06 10.48
N LEU A 94 6.80 -4.24 9.92
CA LEU A 94 6.56 -2.87 9.55
C LEU A 94 6.21 -2.78 8.06
N PHE A 95 4.93 -2.50 7.77
CA PHE A 95 4.42 -2.24 6.44
C PHE A 95 4.54 -0.76 6.11
N SER A 96 5.28 -0.41 5.06
CA SER A 96 5.49 0.98 4.64
C SER A 96 5.00 1.22 3.21
N GLY A 97 4.42 2.39 2.96
CA GLY A 97 3.92 2.76 1.64
C GLY A 97 3.11 4.05 1.64
N ARG A 98 2.00 4.09 0.89
CA ARG A 98 1.22 5.31 0.68
C ARG A 98 -0.28 5.08 0.53
N LEU A 99 -1.09 6.10 0.73
CA LEU A 99 -2.52 6.06 0.42
C LEU A 99 -2.76 6.34 -1.07
N LYS A 100 -3.44 5.42 -1.77
CA LYS A 100 -3.91 5.60 -3.14
C LYS A 100 -5.38 5.23 -3.22
N ASN A 101 -6.24 6.15 -3.66
CA ASN A 101 -7.69 5.92 -3.76
C ASN A 101 -8.32 5.39 -2.45
N ARG A 102 -7.93 5.96 -1.30
CA ARG A 102 -8.35 5.53 0.06
C ARG A 102 -7.90 4.11 0.45
N LYS A 103 -6.98 3.51 -0.28
CA LYS A 103 -6.38 2.21 0.05
C LYS A 103 -4.91 2.39 0.42
N PHE A 104 -4.44 1.65 1.42
CA PHE A 104 -3.02 1.57 1.72
C PHE A 104 -2.33 0.68 0.69
N LYS A 105 -1.43 1.27 -0.09
CA LYS A 105 -0.56 0.55 -1.01
C LYS A 105 0.77 0.31 -0.30
N VAL A 106 1.04 -0.96 0.02
CA VAL A 106 2.31 -1.40 0.59
C VAL A 106 3.40 -1.37 -0.48
N GLU A 107 4.53 -0.78 -0.16
CA GLU A 107 5.71 -0.66 -1.03
C GLU A 107 6.95 -1.32 -0.43
N ASN A 108 7.05 -1.40 0.91
CA ASN A 108 8.13 -2.09 1.63
C ASN A 108 7.57 -2.84 2.85
N ILE A 109 8.17 -3.97 3.19
CA ILE A 109 7.86 -4.82 4.34
C ILE A 109 9.18 -5.16 5.04
N GLU A 110 9.26 -4.92 6.35
CA GLU A 110 10.43 -5.20 7.17
C GLU A 110 10.00 -5.99 8.41
N GLU A 111 10.66 -7.12 8.71
CA GLU A 111 10.43 -7.88 9.95
C GLU A 111 11.06 -7.15 11.14
N ILE A 112 10.35 -7.04 12.27
CA ILE A 112 10.76 -6.25 13.44
C ILE A 112 10.65 -7.01 14.76
#